data_AF-A0A258IZL1-F1
#
_entry.id   AF-A0A258IZL1-F1
#
_cell.length_a   1.000
_cell.length_b   1.000
_cell.length_c   1.000
_cell.angle_alpha   90.00
_cell.angle_beta   90.00
_cell.angle_gamma   90.00
#
_symmetry.space_group_name_H-M   'P 1'
#
loop_
_entity.id
_entity.type
_entity.pdbx_description
1 polymer ?
#
loop_
_entity_poly.entity_id
_entity_poly.type
_entity_poly.pdbx_seq_one_letter_code
_entity_poly.pdbx_strand_id
1 'polypeptide(L)'
;MTMRFRGEHLLENAAGFLAGVRHLSRDDRYSREILFHHIACAIELSLKSFLQFRGWSDERCRLEIRHDLTKALDAAEGLGFHPSYPALHPLLTILSPYYCRHRIRDLAAHEPALLSPQQALKAAEELLSDVRGACSKGSGLGGPSSRSP
;
A
#
# COMPACT_ATOMS: atom_id res chain seq x y z
N MET A 1 -5.23 27.82 6.66
CA MET A 1 -5.62 26.47 7.12
C MET A 1 -5.38 25.52 5.97
N THR A 2 -4.30 24.74 6.02
CA THR A 2 -3.99 23.75 4.98
C THR A 2 -5.03 22.64 5.09
N MET A 3 -5.84 22.41 4.05
CA MET A 3 -6.67 21.21 3.99
C MET A 3 -5.73 20.01 3.96
N ARG A 4 -5.55 19.31 5.09
CA ARG A 4 -4.93 17.99 5.05
C ARG A 4 -5.83 17.09 4.23
N PHE A 5 -5.30 16.57 3.12
CA PHE A 5 -6.06 15.64 2.30
C PHE A 5 -6.28 14.35 3.09
N ARG A 6 -7.49 13.78 3.01
CA ARG A 6 -7.79 12.50 3.66
C ARG A 6 -6.81 11.45 3.15
N GLY A 7 -6.17 10.70 4.06
CA GLY A 7 -5.19 9.66 3.73
C GLY A 7 -3.73 10.11 3.59
N GLU A 8 -3.39 11.40 3.66
CA GLU A 8 -2.00 11.88 3.46
C GLU A 8 -1.01 11.31 4.49
N HIS A 9 -1.39 11.34 5.78
CA HIS A 9 -0.61 10.76 6.87
C HIS A 9 -0.33 9.25 6.69
N LEU A 10 -1.20 8.51 5.97
CA LEU A 10 -0.96 7.10 5.68
C LEU A 10 0.19 6.94 4.68
N LEU A 11 0.37 7.86 3.73
CA LEU A 11 1.50 7.85 2.79
C LEU A 11 2.81 8.21 3.47
N GLU A 12 2.77 9.11 4.46
CA GLU A 12 3.93 9.42 5.31
C GLU A 12 4.35 8.18 6.11
N ASN A 13 3.39 7.52 6.75
CA ASN A 13 3.64 6.29 7.49
C ASN A 13 4.16 5.16 6.56
N ALA A 14 3.54 4.96 5.40
CA ALA A 14 4.00 3.97 4.42
C ALA A 14 5.45 4.22 4.01
N ALA A 15 5.82 5.47 3.74
CA ALA A 15 7.19 5.84 3.42
C ALA A 15 8.16 5.58 4.59
N GLY A 16 7.73 5.84 5.82
CA GLY A 16 8.50 5.54 7.04
C GLY A 16 8.79 4.05 7.18
N PHE A 17 7.79 3.19 6.95
CA PHE A 17 7.98 1.73 6.96
C PHE A 17 9.00 1.27 5.91
N LEU A 18 8.92 1.77 4.68
CA LEU A 18 9.88 1.42 3.62
C LEU A 18 11.30 1.91 3.94
N ALA A 19 11.42 3.15 4.43
CA ALA A 19 12.71 3.71 4.82
C ALA A 19 13.38 2.88 5.92
N GLY A 20 12.61 2.40 6.91
CA GLY A 20 13.11 1.61 8.02
C GLY A 20 13.72 0.26 7.63
N VAL A 21 13.39 -0.29 6.45
CA VAL A 21 13.85 -1.62 6.03
C VAL A 21 14.89 -1.63 4.91
N ARG A 22 15.27 -0.45 4.38
CA ARG A 22 16.26 -0.34 3.29
C ARG A 22 17.64 -0.91 3.64
N HIS A 23 18.01 -0.84 4.92
CA HIS A 23 19.33 -1.25 5.43
C HIS A 23 19.32 -2.62 6.11
N LEU A 24 18.17 -3.30 6.18
CA LEU A 24 18.11 -4.61 6.81
C LEU A 24 18.84 -5.66 5.98
N SER A 25 19.51 -6.56 6.70
CA SER A 25 20.05 -7.79 6.12
C SER A 25 18.91 -8.60 5.49
N ARG A 26 19.19 -9.24 4.36
CA ARG A 26 18.23 -10.11 3.66
C ARG A 26 18.49 -11.60 3.93
N ASP A 27 19.60 -11.89 4.59
CA ASP A 27 20.16 -13.23 4.67
C ASP A 27 19.63 -13.99 5.90
N ASP A 28 19.30 -13.28 6.98
CA ASP A 28 18.76 -13.89 8.19
C ASP A 28 17.22 -13.83 8.26
N ARG A 29 16.64 -14.82 8.93
CA ARG A 29 15.20 -15.01 9.07
C ARG A 29 14.51 -13.83 9.75
N TYR A 30 15.11 -13.30 10.81
CA TYR A 30 14.49 -12.26 11.63
C TYR A 30 14.39 -10.95 10.83
N SER A 31 15.46 -10.59 10.14
CA SER A 31 15.47 -9.41 9.26
C SER A 31 14.48 -9.56 8.09
N ARG A 32 14.32 -10.77 7.52
CA ARG A 32 13.27 -11.04 6.51
C ARG A 32 11.86 -10.88 7.05
N GLU A 33 11.59 -11.35 8.26
CA GLU A 33 10.29 -11.18 8.91
C GLU A 33 9.95 -9.69 9.08
N ILE A 34 10.89 -8.90 9.60
CA ILE A 34 10.71 -7.45 9.75
C ILE A 34 10.48 -6.80 8.38
N LEU A 35 11.31 -7.16 7.39
CA LEU A 35 11.24 -6.61 6.04
C LEU A 35 9.88 -6.88 5.39
N PHE A 36 9.40 -8.13 5.39
CA PHE A 36 8.10 -8.46 4.80
C PHE A 36 6.94 -7.83 5.55
N HIS A 37 7.05 -7.69 6.88
CA HIS A 37 6.03 -7.03 7.67
C HIS A 37 5.92 -5.54 7.34
N HIS A 38 7.05 -4.82 7.26
CA HIS A 38 7.06 -3.40 6.91
C HIS A 38 6.60 -3.16 5.47
N ILE A 39 6.99 -4.03 4.53
CA ILE A 39 6.50 -3.98 3.15
C ILE A 39 4.98 -4.14 3.11
N ALA A 40 4.43 -5.12 3.82
CA ALA A 40 2.98 -5.33 3.89
C ALA A 40 2.25 -4.11 4.47
N CYS A 41 2.76 -3.53 5.57
CA CYS A 41 2.24 -2.29 6.15
C CYS A 41 2.28 -1.13 5.15
N ALA A 42 3.39 -0.94 4.44
CA ALA A 42 3.51 0.14 3.47
C ALA A 42 2.53 0.00 2.30
N ILE A 43 2.33 -1.22 1.80
CA ILE A 43 1.34 -1.53 0.76
C ILE A 43 -0.08 -1.23 1.26
N GLU A 44 -0.44 -1.75 2.43
CA GLU A 44 -1.76 -1.55 3.04
C GLU A 44 -2.07 -0.05 3.18
N LEU A 45 -1.15 0.71 3.78
CA LEU A 45 -1.33 2.12 4.05
C LEU A 45 -1.39 2.95 2.76
N SER A 46 -0.60 2.60 1.74
CA SER A 46 -0.64 3.24 0.43
C SER A 46 -2.02 3.04 -0.22
N LEU A 47 -2.52 1.81 -0.27
CA LEU A 47 -3.83 1.52 -0.87
C LEU A 47 -4.98 2.15 -0.08
N LYS A 48 -4.94 2.09 1.26
CA LYS A 48 -5.94 2.77 2.10
C LYS A 48 -5.91 4.28 1.93
N SER A 49 -4.74 4.88 1.73
CA SER A 49 -4.63 6.30 1.41
C SER A 49 -5.37 6.61 0.11
N PHE A 50 -5.13 5.84 -0.95
CA PHE A 50 -5.83 6.01 -2.22
C PHE A 50 -7.35 5.90 -2.04
N LEU A 51 -7.83 4.87 -1.33
CA LEU A 51 -9.26 4.68 -1.05
C LEU A 51 -9.84 5.88 -0.27
N GLN A 52 -9.13 6.38 0.75
CA GLN A 52 -9.57 7.57 1.50
C GLN A 52 -9.60 8.83 0.64
N PHE A 53 -8.64 8.97 -0.27
CA PHE A 53 -8.62 10.05 -1.25
C PHE A 53 -9.81 9.97 -2.22
N ARG A 54 -10.29 8.75 -2.50
CA ARG A 54 -11.53 8.49 -3.26
C ARG A 54 -12.80 8.51 -2.39
N GLY A 55 -12.71 9.03 -1.17
CA GLY A 55 -13.86 9.30 -0.30
C GLY A 55 -14.22 8.18 0.67
N TRP A 56 -13.46 7.08 0.74
CA TRP A 56 -13.67 6.07 1.78
C TRP A 56 -13.33 6.63 3.17
N SER A 57 -14.05 6.20 4.20
CA SER A 57 -13.74 6.52 5.59
C SER A 57 -12.68 5.56 6.15
N ASP A 58 -11.98 5.99 7.21
CA ASP A 58 -11.09 5.11 7.95
C ASP A 58 -11.82 3.85 8.46
N GLU A 59 -13.03 4.05 9.00
CA GLU A 59 -13.86 2.94 9.50
C GLU A 59 -14.20 1.93 8.40
N ARG A 60 -14.55 2.41 7.21
CA ARG A 60 -14.81 1.53 6.07
C ARG A 60 -13.57 0.74 5.68
N CYS A 61 -12.41 1.40 5.58
CA CYS A 61 -11.13 0.73 5.32
C CYS A 61 -10.82 -0.31 6.42
N ARG A 62 -11.12 -0.01 7.68
CA ARG A 62 -10.90 -0.92 8.81
C ARG A 62 -11.83 -2.12 8.78
N LEU A 63 -13.10 -1.95 8.47
CA LEU A 63 -14.08 -3.04 8.49
C LEU A 63 -14.00 -3.90 7.23
N GLU A 64 -13.92 -3.27 6.07
CA GLU A 64 -13.97 -3.98 4.79
C GLU A 64 -12.60 -4.51 4.37
N ILE A 65 -11.53 -3.73 4.47
CA ILE A 65 -10.20 -4.13 3.96
C ILE A 65 -9.37 -4.84 5.03
N ARG A 66 -9.35 -4.32 6.27
CA ARG A 66 -8.47 -4.81 7.35
C ARG A 66 -7.01 -4.92 6.86
N HIS A 67 -6.40 -6.10 6.99
CA HIS A 67 -5.03 -6.44 6.59
C HIS A 67 -5.01 -7.30 5.31
N ASP A 68 -6.09 -7.31 4.52
CA ASP A 68 -6.14 -8.03 3.25
C ASP A 68 -5.65 -7.12 2.11
N LEU A 69 -4.42 -7.39 1.65
CA LEU A 69 -3.75 -6.56 0.63
C LEU A 69 -4.39 -6.75 -0.75
N THR A 70 -4.80 -7.97 -1.09
CA THR A 70 -5.47 -8.27 -2.35
C THR A 70 -6.79 -7.52 -2.42
N LYS A 71 -7.60 -7.61 -1.36
CA LYS A 71 -8.86 -6.86 -1.28
C LYS A 71 -8.65 -5.35 -1.33
N ALA A 72 -7.58 -4.83 -0.73
CA ALA A 72 -7.22 -3.43 -0.81
C ALA A 72 -6.93 -2.99 -2.26
N LEU A 73 -6.18 -3.82 -3.00
CA LEU A 73 -5.83 -3.53 -4.39
C LEU A 73 -7.06 -3.62 -5.29
N ASP A 74 -7.86 -4.68 -5.17
CA ASP A 74 -9.10 -4.86 -5.94
C ASP A 74 -10.05 -3.66 -5.76
N ALA A 75 -10.20 -3.18 -4.52
CA ALA A 75 -11.01 -2.00 -4.22
C ALA A 75 -10.44 -0.72 -4.86
N ALA A 76 -9.11 -0.57 -4.89
CA ALA A 76 -8.46 0.57 -5.51
C ALA A 76 -8.62 0.53 -7.05
N GLU A 77 -8.43 -0.64 -7.66
CA GLU A 77 -8.61 -0.86 -9.09
C GLU A 77 -10.06 -0.63 -9.53
N GLY A 78 -11.03 -1.05 -8.72
CA GLY A 78 -12.46 -0.73 -8.92
C GLY A 78 -12.78 0.77 -8.90
N LEU A 79 -11.89 1.61 -8.35
CA LEU A 79 -11.98 3.08 -8.37
C LEU A 79 -11.05 3.72 -9.42
N GLY A 80 -10.54 2.92 -10.37
CA GLY A 80 -9.72 3.36 -11.49
C GLY A 80 -8.23 3.52 -11.17
N PHE A 81 -7.75 2.96 -10.06
CA PHE A 81 -6.30 2.84 -9.84
C PHE A 81 -5.72 1.80 -10.78
N HIS A 82 -4.54 2.08 -11.35
CA HIS A 82 -3.83 1.14 -12.21
C HIS A 82 -2.36 1.13 -11.78
N PRO A 83 -1.91 0.13 -11.02
CA PRO A 83 -0.52 0.04 -10.60
C PRO A 83 0.38 -0.14 -11.81
N SER A 84 1.52 0.56 -11.84
CA SER A 84 2.48 0.51 -12.94
C SER A 84 3.39 -0.71 -12.88
N TYR A 85 3.60 -1.27 -11.68
CA TYR A 85 4.54 -2.37 -11.46
C TYR A 85 3.89 -3.75 -11.73
N PRO A 86 4.30 -4.49 -12.78
CA PRO A 86 3.59 -5.71 -13.22
C PRO A 86 3.56 -6.84 -12.18
N ALA A 87 4.58 -6.92 -11.33
CA ALA A 87 4.70 -7.99 -10.33
C ALA A 87 4.00 -7.68 -9.00
N LEU A 88 3.22 -6.58 -8.91
CA LEU A 88 2.47 -6.25 -7.70
C LEU A 88 1.41 -7.31 -7.39
N HIS A 89 0.58 -7.69 -8.37
CA HIS A 89 -0.46 -8.71 -8.17
C HIS A 89 0.09 -10.04 -7.65
N PRO A 90 1.08 -10.68 -8.33
CA PRO A 90 1.72 -11.89 -7.81
C PRO A 90 2.30 -11.73 -6.40
N LEU A 91 2.89 -10.58 -6.09
CA LEU A 91 3.40 -10.29 -4.76
C LEU A 91 2.29 -10.33 -3.71
N LEU A 92 1.15 -9.67 -3.97
CA LEU A 92 0.04 -9.62 -3.01
C LEU A 92 -0.62 -10.98 -2.85
N THR A 93 -0.72 -11.79 -3.90
CA THR A 93 -1.22 -13.18 -3.82
C THR A 93 -0.41 -14.02 -2.83
N ILE A 94 0.91 -13.82 -2.77
CA ILE A 94 1.79 -14.53 -1.82
C ILE A 94 1.71 -13.88 -0.44
N LEU A 95 1.77 -12.56 -0.35
CA LEU A 95 1.93 -11.85 0.92
C LEU A 95 0.62 -11.74 1.73
N SER A 96 -0.52 -11.50 1.06
CA SER A 96 -1.81 -11.23 1.71
C SER A 96 -2.28 -12.37 2.63
N PRO A 97 -2.23 -13.66 2.25
CA PRO A 97 -2.69 -14.76 3.10
C PRO A 97 -1.96 -14.88 4.44
N TYR A 98 -0.69 -14.47 4.48
CA TYR A 98 0.13 -14.43 5.69
C TYR A 98 -0.11 -13.15 6.50
N TYR A 99 -0.16 -12.01 5.83
CA TYR A 99 -0.32 -10.72 6.51
C TYR A 99 -1.67 -10.60 7.20
N CYS A 100 -2.77 -10.98 6.53
CA CYS A 100 -4.12 -10.89 7.08
C CYS A 100 -4.35 -11.76 8.32
N ARG A 101 -3.49 -12.75 8.56
CA ARG A 101 -3.50 -13.67 9.71
C ARG A 101 -2.38 -13.40 10.71
N HIS A 102 -1.61 -12.32 10.54
CA HIS A 102 -0.44 -11.99 11.36
C HIS A 102 0.63 -13.10 11.37
N ARG A 103 0.80 -13.80 10.24
CA ARG A 103 1.73 -14.94 10.08
C ARG A 103 2.93 -14.64 9.18
N ILE A 104 3.37 -13.39 9.08
CA ILE A 104 4.56 -13.03 8.28
C ILE A 104 5.81 -13.83 8.71
N ARG A 105 5.90 -14.15 10.01
CA ARG A 105 6.93 -15.05 10.56
C ARG A 105 7.00 -16.41 9.84
N ASP A 106 5.86 -16.96 9.43
CA ASP A 106 5.80 -18.26 8.78
C ASP A 106 6.34 -18.18 7.35
N LEU A 107 5.95 -17.13 6.61
CA LEU A 107 6.48 -16.83 5.27
C LEU A 107 8.00 -16.65 5.30
N ALA A 108 8.52 -15.86 6.25
CA ALA A 108 9.94 -15.60 6.39
C ALA A 108 10.78 -16.85 6.77
N ALA A 109 10.14 -17.82 7.42
CA ALA A 109 10.77 -19.02 7.94
C ALA A 109 10.76 -20.20 6.96
N HIS A 110 9.63 -20.44 6.30
CA HIS A 110 9.38 -21.71 5.60
C HIS A 110 9.30 -21.56 4.08
N GLU A 111 9.06 -20.34 3.58
CA GLU A 111 8.85 -20.10 2.15
C GLU A 111 9.68 -18.91 1.61
N PRO A 112 10.97 -18.74 1.99
CA PRO A 112 11.75 -17.57 1.59
C PRO A 112 11.98 -17.49 0.07
N ALA A 113 11.90 -18.61 -0.64
CA ALA A 113 12.06 -18.66 -2.09
C ALA A 113 10.84 -18.13 -2.86
N LEU A 114 9.66 -18.04 -2.24
CA LEU A 114 8.45 -17.55 -2.92
C LEU A 114 8.51 -16.04 -3.17
N LEU A 115 9.30 -15.30 -2.39
CA LEU A 115 9.24 -13.86 -2.37
C LEU A 115 10.64 -13.26 -2.26
N SER A 116 11.16 -12.74 -3.37
CA SER A 116 12.42 -12.00 -3.36
C SER A 116 12.27 -10.71 -2.54
N PRO A 117 13.07 -10.51 -1.48
CA PRO A 117 13.03 -9.28 -0.69
C PRO A 117 13.25 -8.01 -1.52
N GLN A 118 14.12 -8.09 -2.54
CA GLN A 118 14.42 -6.96 -3.41
C GLN A 118 13.23 -6.62 -4.33
N GLN A 119 12.59 -7.63 -4.92
CA GLN A 119 11.44 -7.41 -5.80
C GLN A 119 10.23 -6.91 -4.99
N ALA A 120 10.03 -7.43 -3.78
CA ALA A 120 8.97 -7.00 -2.88
C ALA A 120 9.14 -5.54 -2.44
N LEU A 121 10.37 -5.15 -2.07
CA LEU A 121 10.67 -3.77 -1.69
C LEU A 121 10.44 -2.83 -2.89
N LYS A 122 10.95 -3.18 -4.06
CA LYS A 122 10.75 -2.40 -5.28
C LYS A 122 9.27 -2.24 -5.60
N ALA A 123 8.48 -3.31 -5.56
CA ALA A 123 7.04 -3.25 -5.81
C ALA A 123 6.31 -2.28 -4.88
N ALA A 124 6.67 -2.28 -3.59
CA ALA A 124 6.07 -1.39 -2.61
C ALA A 124 6.49 0.08 -2.81
N GLU A 125 7.74 0.33 -3.22
CA GLU A 125 8.23 1.67 -3.56
C GLU A 125 7.52 2.24 -4.80
N GLU A 126 7.38 1.43 -5.86
CA GLU A 126 6.66 1.82 -7.08
C GLU A 126 5.17 2.06 -6.79
N LEU A 127 4.52 1.18 -6.03
CA LEU A 127 3.13 1.36 -5.60
C LEU A 127 2.93 2.68 -4.83
N LEU A 128 3.82 2.98 -3.88
CA LEU A 128 3.76 4.23 -3.11
C LEU A 128 3.90 5.45 -4.04
N SER A 129 4.79 5.37 -5.03
CA SER A 129 4.96 6.42 -6.06
C SER A 129 3.69 6.61 -6.90
N ASP A 130 3.10 5.50 -7.37
CA ASP A 130 1.86 5.50 -8.17
C ASP A 130 0.70 6.11 -7.40
N VAL A 131 0.50 5.71 -6.14
CA VAL A 131 -0.57 6.26 -5.30
C VAL A 131 -0.38 7.75 -5.08
N ARG A 132 0.85 8.21 -4.79
CA ARG A 132 1.13 9.65 -4.66
C ARG A 132 0.76 10.39 -5.94
N GLY A 133 1.18 9.89 -7.09
CA GLY A 133 0.85 10.47 -8.40
C GLY A 133 -0.65 10.51 -8.66
N ALA A 134 -1.38 9.46 -8.29
CA ALA A 134 -2.83 9.37 -8.48
C ALA A 134 -3.59 10.34 -7.56
N CYS A 135 -3.17 10.47 -6.30
CA CYS A 135 -3.76 11.40 -5.34
C CYS A 135 -3.46 12.87 -5.71
N SER A 136 -2.29 13.18 -6.29
CA SER A 136 -2.01 14.56 -6.73
C SER A 136 -2.86 14.99 -7.95
N LYS A 137 -3.23 14.07 -8.84
CA LYS A 137 -4.00 14.38 -10.06
C LYS A 137 -5.50 14.57 -9.81
N GLY A 138 -6.06 13.96 -8.76
CA GLY A 138 -7.49 14.05 -8.46
C GLY A 138 -7.94 15.39 -7.86
N SER A 139 -7.01 16.30 -7.52
CA SER A 139 -7.30 17.61 -6.95
C SER A 139 -7.79 18.65 -7.96
N GLY A 140 -7.84 18.32 -9.27
CA GLY A 140 -8.15 19.25 -10.36
C GLY A 140 -9.60 19.31 -10.85
N LEU A 141 -10.52 18.53 -10.29
CA LEU A 141 -11.92 18.48 -10.75
C LEU A 141 -12.88 18.76 -9.59
N GLY A 142 -13.04 20.03 -9.24
CA GLY A 142 -13.91 20.44 -8.14
C GLY A 142 -14.21 21.93 -8.12
N GLY A 143 -14.97 22.41 -9.10
CA GLY A 143 -15.59 23.73 -9.04
C GLY A 143 -16.58 23.92 -10.18
N PRO A 144 -17.91 23.85 -9.95
CA PRO A 144 -18.88 24.25 -10.96
C PRO A 144 -18.70 25.73 -11.24
N SER A 145 -18.37 26.05 -12.49
CA SER A 145 -18.40 27.41 -13.01
C SER A 145 -19.87 27.84 -13.10
N SER A 146 -20.39 28.44 -12.03
CA SER A 146 -21.61 29.24 -12.10
C SER A 146 -21.28 30.53 -12.85
N ARG A 147 -21.27 30.44 -14.18
CA ARG A 147 -21.51 31.58 -15.06
C ARG A 147 -22.92 31.48 -15.59
N SER A 148 -23.68 32.54 -15.35
CA SER A 148 -24.52 33.28 -16.31
C SER A 148 -25.84 33.71 -15.67
N PRO A 149 -26.47 34.79 -16.16
CA PRO A 149 -25.95 36.08 -16.63
C PRO A 149 -26.25 37.22 -15.63
#